data_AF-A0A1I0JV09-F1
#
_entry.id   AF-A0A1I0JV09-F1
#
_cell.length_a   1.000
_cell.length_b   1.000
_cell.length_c   1.000
_cell.angle_alpha   90.00
_cell.angle_beta   90.00
_cell.angle_gamma   90.00
#
_symmetry.space_group_name_H-M   'P 1'
#
loop_
_entity.id
_entity.type
_entity.pdbx_description
1 polymer ?
#
loop_
_entity_poly.entity_id
_entity_poly.type
_entity_poly.pdbx_seq_one_letter_code
_entity_poly.pdbx_strand_id
1 'polypeptide(L)' 'MLDSPGYRVLGTLRATGSNALFQAVREADGLPVIIKTPMAASPGRMESERYRREFGIL' A
#
# COMPACT_ATOMS: atom_id res chain seq x y z
N MET A 1 -7.64 -9.79 -3.36
CA MET A 1 -6.76 -8.75 -3.92
C MET A 1 -7.09 -7.45 -3.22
N LEU A 2 -6.12 -6.59 -2.94
CA LEU A 2 -6.39 -5.26 -2.36
C LEU A 2 -7.33 -4.49 -3.29
N ASP A 3 -8.40 -3.93 -2.74
CA ASP A 3 -9.29 -3.02 -3.43
C ASP A 3 -8.95 -1.58 -3.02
N SER A 4 -8.57 -0.75 -3.99
CA SER A 4 -8.06 0.60 -3.77
C SER A 4 -8.68 1.54 -4.81
N PRO A 5 -9.67 2.36 -4.43
CA PRO A 5 -10.39 3.22 -5.37
C PRO A 5 -9.46 4.09 -6.22
N GLY A 6 -9.67 4.12 -7.54
CA GLY A 6 -8.84 4.85 -8.50
C GLY A 6 -7.55 4.15 -8.92
N TYR A 7 -7.33 2.91 -8.46
CA TYR A 7 -6.16 2.10 -8.80
C TYR A 7 -6.54 0.66 -9.12
N ARG A 8 -6.05 0.17 -10.26
CA ARG A 8 -6.14 -1.25 -10.61
C ARG A 8 -4.89 -1.99 -10.16
N VAL A 9 -5.03 -2.90 -9.21
CA VAL A 9 -3.93 -3.76 -8.73
C VAL A 9 -3.61 -4.82 -9.77
N LEU A 10 -2.34 -4.93 -10.14
CA LEU A 10 -1.82 -5.91 -11.11
C LEU A 10 -1.27 -7.16 -10.45
N GLY A 11 -0.72 -7.03 -9.23
CA GLY A 11 -0.18 -8.16 -8.50
C GLY A 11 0.62 -7.75 -7.26
N THR A 12 1.00 -8.75 -6.46
CA THR A 12 1.87 -8.56 -5.29
C THR A 12 3.32 -8.48 -5.75
N LEU A 13 4.00 -7.38 -5.42
CA LEU A 13 5.43 -7.22 -5.66
C LEU A 13 6.26 -7.89 -4.56
N ARG A 14 5.87 -7.66 -3.30
CA ARG A 14 6.56 -8.18 -2.13
C ARG A 14 5.62 -8.17 -0.93
N ALA A 15 5.74 -9.18 -0.07
CA ALA A 15 5.09 -9.20 1.23
C ALA A 15 6.16 -9.45 2.30
N THR A 16 6.19 -8.62 3.34
CA THR A 16 7.04 -8.77 4.53
C THR A 16 6.16 -8.86 5.77
N GLY A 17 6.73 -9.20 6.92
CA GLY A 17 5.95 -9.34 8.16
C GLY A 17 5.17 -8.09 8.60
N SER A 18 5.47 -6.90 8.05
CA SER A 18 4.80 -5.64 8.40
C SER A 18 4.11 -4.94 7.22
N ASN A 19 4.49 -5.25 5.97
CA ASN A 19 4.01 -4.49 4.81
C ASN A 19 3.75 -5.41 3.62
N ALA A 20 2.76 -5.07 2.81
CA ALA A 20 2.58 -5.61 1.47
C ALA A 20 2.77 -4.51 0.43
N LEU A 21 3.51 -4.82 -0.63
CA LEU A 21 3.74 -3.96 -1.78
C LEU A 21 3.02 -4.58 -2.98
N PHE A 22 2.25 -3.75 -3.69
CA PHE A 22 1.51 -4.16 -4.87
C PHE A 22 1.93 -3.32 -6.07
N GLN A 23 2.09 -3.97 -7.22
CA GLN A 23 2.12 -3.26 -8.50
C GLN A 23 0.69 -2.88 -8.86
N ALA A 24 0.49 -1.63 -9.25
CA ALA A 24 -0.81 -1.13 -9.67
C ALA A 24 -0.66 -0.07 -10.77
N VAL A 25 -1.79 0.27 -11.37
CA VAL A 25 -1.90 1.35 -12.33
C VAL A 25 -2.98 2.31 -11.86
N ARG A 26 -2.68 3.62 -11.85
CA ARG A 26 -3.68 4.66 -11.57
C ARG A 26 -4.67 4.73 -12.73
N GLU A 27 -5.96 4.68 -12.43
CA GLU A 27 -7.01 4.58 -13.45
C GLU A 27 -7.18 5.86 -14.26
N ALA A 28 -6.91 7.02 -13.66
CA ALA A 28 -7.12 8.32 -14.30
C ALA A 28 -6.22 8.56 -15.54
N ASP A 29 -5.00 8.02 -15.54
CA ASP A 29 -3.99 8.33 -16.56
C ASP A 29 -3.08 7.16 -16.93
N GLY A 30 -3.31 5.97 -16.38
CA GLY A 30 -2.51 4.79 -16.66
C GLY A 30 -1.12 4.80 -16.02
N LEU A 31 -0.83 5.73 -15.09
CA LEU A 31 0.49 5.82 -14.48
C LEU A 31 0.80 4.54 -13.66
N PRO A 32 1.93 3.86 -13.92
CA PRO A 32 2.39 2.76 -13.08
C PRO A 32 2.79 3.24 -11.69
N VAL A 33 2.30 2.58 -10.65
CA VAL A 33 2.58 2.94 -9.25
C VAL A 33 2.84 1.70 -8.41
N ILE A 34 3.45 1.92 -7.23
CA ILE A 34 3.55 0.92 -6.18
C ILE A 34 2.64 1.35 -5.03
N ILE A 35 1.73 0.48 -4.62
CA ILE A 35 0.89 0.69 -3.43
C ILE A 35 1.52 -0.05 -2.27
N LYS A 36 1.80 0.67 -1.17
CA LYS A 36 2.28 0.11 0.09
C LYS A 36 1.15 0.09 1.11
N THR A 37 0.83 -1.09 1.63
CA THR A 37 -0.16 -1.24 2.71
C THR A 37 0.46 -1.98 3.90
N PRO A 38 -0.10 -1.78 5.11
CA PRO A 38 0.12 -2.71 6.21
C PRO A 38 -0.27 -4.14 5.83
N MET A 39 0.37 -5.13 6.46
CA MET A 39 -0.02 -6.54 6.31
C MET A 39 -1.33 -6.84 7.07
N ALA A 40 -1.52 -6.20 8.23
CA ALA A 40 -2.73 -6.35 9.02
C ALA A 40 -3.83 -5.39 8.53
N ALA A 41 -5.05 -5.90 8.38
CA ALA A 41 -6.23 -5.07 8.07
C ALA A 41 -6.51 -4.02 9.15
N SER A 42 -6.07 -4.26 10.39
CA SER A 42 -6.13 -3.32 11.49
C SER A 42 -4.78 -3.31 12.22
N PRO A 43 -3.84 -2.46 11.78
CA PRO A 43 -2.52 -2.37 12.39
C PRO A 43 -2.60 -1.98 13.85
N GLY A 44 -1.72 -2.52 14.68
CA GLY A 44 -1.61 -2.10 16.08
C GLY A 44 -1.23 -0.62 16.20
N ARG A 45 -1.37 -0.03 17.39
CA ARG A 45 -1.05 1.39 17.64
C ARG A 45 0.36 1.78 17.17
N MET A 46 1.35 0.96 17.50
CA MET A 46 2.75 1.21 17.13
C MET A 46 2.99 1.15 15.62
N GLU A 47 2.34 0.20 14.94
CA GLU A 47 2.43 0.06 13.49
C GLU A 47 1.73 1.21 12.78
N SER A 48 0.54 1.61 13.25
CA SER A 48 -0.19 2.79 12.77
C SER A 48 0.64 4.07 12.89
N GLU A 49 1.29 4.29 14.05
CA GLU A 49 2.17 5.45 14.24
C GLU A 49 3.38 5.43 13.31
N ARG A 50 3.96 4.25 13.05
CA ARG A 50 5.05 4.11 12.07
C ARG A 50 4.59 4.53 10.67
N TYR A 51 3.44 4.05 10.22
CA TYR A 51 2.88 4.41 8.91
C TYR A 51 2.56 5.91 8.80
N ARG A 52 1.99 6.51 9.86
CA ARG A 52 1.72 7.96 9.90
C ARG A 52 3.00 8.78 9.78
N ARG A 53 4.07 8.39 10.49
CA ARG A 53 5.37 9.06 10.41
C ARG A 53 6.01 8.92 9.04
N GLU A 54 5.96 7.71 8.47
CA GLU A 54 6.49 7.48 7.12
C GLU A 54 5.76 8.34 6.09
N PHE A 55 4.43 8.40 6.16
CA PHE A 55 3.62 9.26 5.30
C PHE A 55 3.92 10.76 5.50
N GLY A 56 4.25 11.20 6.71
CA GLY A 56 4.61 12.59 6.96
C GLY A 56 5.99 13.01 6.44
N ILE A 57 6.83 12.06 5.99
CA ILE A 57 8.19 12.32 5.50
C ILE A 57 8.26 12.23 3.96
N LEU A 58 7.40 11.41 3.35
CA LEU A 58 7.33 11.19 1.89
C LEU A 58 6.36 12.17 1.23
#